data_AF-A0A401T3J2-F1
#
_entry.id   AF-A0A401T3J2-F1
#
_cell.length_a   1.000
_cell.length_b   1.000
_cell.length_c   1.000
_cell.angle_alpha   90.00
_cell.angle_beta   90.00
_cell.angle_gamma   90.00
#
_symmetry.space_group_name_H-M   'P 1'
#
loop_
_entity.id
_entity.type
_entity.pdbx_description
1 polymer ?
#
loop_
_entity_poly.entity_id
_entity_poly.type
_entity_poly.pdbx_seq_one_letter_code
_entity_poly.pdbx_strand_id
1 'polypeptide(L)'
;QMLALAVLDRIVAIDKHQQWLYYLSNSGYLKTLTDSLVQDDPVLQSMLSPKPPLLKALYLYESKMAFLTRVAKNHHGSLELLTAGIIVRLSQCQVYDHRPETESHSMFCIRDPSGFIPAPVERYHQILLPALQLCQVILTSSLGKHQLAAAQVLQFLIAHSDPIQAILRCQEITATSLKELALLTGIISKAALPGVIRVIEMDGNDGTTMELQGQIGRFQRQCLGLLSRFTGSDRLHEVKKQQDGTQVSGMSKKDEMELAVQQICANVVQYCQTLLIQSSPGSQHTICLFTPSLTEGTSREGSRQDAPLPMVPYWRLPSLGVVLFLLKQSANDFFSNYESHRQSVTKYQNLQHLPPDEIKELCQAVVPFGVDKISAAQRHVLARRRLVQQINHRAELLSLYCFIVENCLFILWRHLEYYFLYFTPSDGHLSLNIQSVSYRGRRFPDRGGLDGSPEARRLVLSQVNQHDIEQLQIDASASFGESLQKKLLDIESIYCKVRSRHLFIQALVRRIRGLARMKRS
;
A
#
# COMPACT_ATOMS: atom_id res chain seq x y z
N GLN A 1 10.85 -26.44 21.13
CA GLN A 1 10.72 -26.03 19.71
C GLN A 1 10.69 -24.51 19.53
N MET A 2 9.72 -23.79 20.09
CA MET A 2 9.68 -22.31 20.00
C MET A 2 10.99 -21.64 20.45
N LEU A 3 11.51 -22.02 21.63
CA LEU A 3 12.79 -21.51 22.13
C LEU A 3 13.98 -21.85 21.20
N ALA A 4 13.97 -23.03 20.58
CA ALA A 4 15.03 -23.41 19.64
C ALA A 4 14.98 -22.54 18.38
N LEU A 5 13.79 -22.26 17.84
CA LEU A 5 13.62 -21.34 16.71
C LEU A 5 14.04 -19.91 17.06
N ALA A 6 13.71 -19.44 18.27
CA ALA A 6 14.16 -18.13 18.76
C ALA A 6 15.68 -18.04 18.91
N VAL A 7 16.34 -19.13 19.33
CA VAL A 7 17.81 -19.20 19.39
C VAL A 7 18.39 -19.20 17.96
N LEU A 8 17.86 -19.99 17.04
CA LEU A 8 18.28 -19.98 15.63
C LEU A 8 18.08 -18.61 14.98
N ASP A 9 16.98 -17.92 15.28
CA ASP A 9 16.72 -16.54 14.85
C ASP A 9 17.85 -15.61 15.31
N ARG A 10 18.31 -15.74 16.56
CA ARG A 10 19.42 -14.93 17.08
C ARG A 10 20.78 -15.33 16.52
N ILE A 11 21.03 -16.62 16.28
CA ILE A 11 22.26 -17.09 15.63
C ILE A 11 22.38 -16.49 14.23
N VAL A 12 21.34 -16.61 13.41
CA VAL A 12 21.32 -16.02 12.05
C VAL A 12 21.43 -14.51 12.08
N ALA A 13 20.92 -13.84 13.12
CA ALA A 13 21.06 -12.40 13.28
C ALA A 13 22.50 -11.92 13.49
N ILE A 14 23.34 -12.76 14.11
CA ILE A 14 24.73 -12.45 14.46
C ILE A 14 25.70 -13.03 13.40
N ASP A 15 25.22 -13.92 12.54
CA ASP A 15 25.99 -14.60 11.50
C ASP A 15 26.43 -13.67 10.36
N LYS A 16 27.46 -12.87 10.62
CA LYS A 16 28.05 -11.93 9.64
C LYS A 16 28.66 -12.64 8.42
N HIS A 17 29.15 -13.86 8.61
CA HIS A 17 29.83 -14.64 7.57
C HIS A 17 28.90 -15.62 6.84
N GLN A 18 27.61 -15.68 7.21
CA GLN A 18 26.59 -16.54 6.62
C GLN A 18 26.92 -18.05 6.67
N GLN A 19 27.81 -18.47 7.59
CA GLN A 19 28.25 -19.86 7.71
C GLN A 19 27.13 -20.76 8.24
N TRP A 20 26.37 -20.26 9.23
CA TRP A 20 25.23 -20.97 9.78
C TRP A 20 24.11 -21.05 8.77
N LEU A 21 23.87 -19.97 8.04
CA LEU A 21 22.89 -19.97 6.96
C LEU A 21 23.21 -21.02 5.89
N TYR A 22 24.48 -21.10 5.46
CA TYR A 22 24.94 -22.09 4.49
C TYR A 22 24.75 -23.52 4.99
N TYR A 23 25.15 -23.78 6.24
CA TYR A 23 24.94 -25.09 6.88
C TYR A 23 23.46 -25.47 6.95
N LEU A 24 22.60 -24.52 7.36
CA LEU A 24 21.15 -24.73 7.47
C LEU A 24 20.50 -25.03 6.13
N SER A 25 20.96 -24.38 5.05
CA SER A 25 20.45 -24.66 3.70
C SER A 25 20.91 -26.04 3.22
N ASN A 26 22.22 -26.31 3.25
CA ASN A 26 22.80 -27.56 2.72
C ASN A 26 22.33 -28.80 3.46
N SER A 27 22.06 -28.68 4.76
CA SER A 27 21.56 -29.79 5.57
C SER A 27 20.05 -30.03 5.39
N GLY A 28 19.36 -29.22 4.58
CA GLY A 28 17.93 -29.37 4.30
C GLY A 28 16.99 -28.90 5.42
N TYR A 29 17.50 -28.21 6.45
CA TYR A 29 16.67 -27.71 7.55
C TYR A 29 15.68 -26.65 7.07
N LEU A 30 16.09 -25.76 6.17
CA LEU A 30 15.19 -24.74 5.59
C LEU A 30 14.05 -25.40 4.82
N LYS A 31 14.35 -26.39 3.97
CA LYS A 31 13.33 -27.14 3.23
C LYS A 31 12.35 -27.86 4.17
N THR A 32 12.86 -28.53 5.20
CA THR A 32 12.03 -29.22 6.19
C THR A 32 11.10 -28.25 6.94
N LEU A 33 11.61 -27.06 7.31
CA LEU A 33 10.81 -26.02 7.96
C LEU A 33 9.72 -25.51 7.01
N THR A 34 10.06 -25.26 5.74
CA THR A 34 9.10 -24.85 4.70
C THR A 34 8.02 -25.90 4.47
N ASP A 35 8.40 -27.18 4.36
CA ASP A 35 7.44 -28.29 4.17
C ASP A 35 6.50 -28.45 5.37
N SER A 36 7.00 -28.16 6.59
CA SER A 36 6.20 -28.24 7.81
C SER A 36 5.06 -27.21 7.87
N LEU A 37 5.10 -26.13 7.09
CA LEU A 37 4.02 -25.12 7.10
C LEU A 37 2.71 -25.69 6.56
N VAL A 38 2.78 -26.53 5.52
CA VAL A 38 1.60 -27.22 4.97
C VAL A 38 1.08 -28.27 5.94
N GLN A 39 1.97 -28.91 6.70
CA GLN A 39 1.58 -29.88 7.73
C GLN A 39 0.87 -29.22 8.91
N ASP A 40 1.25 -27.98 9.25
CA ASP A 40 0.64 -27.22 10.34
C ASP A 40 -0.71 -26.58 9.94
N ASP A 41 -0.99 -26.43 8.64
CA ASP A 41 -2.19 -25.77 8.11
C ASP A 41 -3.53 -26.23 8.74
N PRO A 42 -3.88 -27.53 8.82
CA PRO A 42 -5.14 -27.96 9.43
C PRO A 42 -5.22 -27.59 10.93
N VAL A 43 -4.09 -27.60 11.63
CA VAL A 43 -4.02 -27.20 13.04
C VAL A 43 -4.23 -25.69 13.15
N LEU A 44 -3.67 -24.89 12.24
CA LEU A 44 -3.86 -23.43 12.20
C LEU A 44 -5.30 -23.04 11.85
N GLN A 45 -5.95 -23.77 10.94
CA GLN A 45 -7.38 -23.59 10.66
C GLN A 45 -8.23 -23.79 11.92
N SER A 46 -7.93 -24.81 12.73
CA SER A 46 -8.63 -25.03 14.00
C SER A 46 -8.46 -23.88 15.01
N MET A 47 -7.37 -23.09 14.89
CA MET A 47 -7.13 -21.91 15.73
C MET A 47 -8.02 -20.72 15.36
N LEU A 48 -8.71 -20.74 14.23
CA LEU A 48 -9.66 -19.67 13.85
C LEU A 48 -11.07 -19.92 14.38
N SER A 49 -11.33 -21.11 14.93
CA SER A 49 -12.62 -21.43 15.55
C SER A 49 -12.91 -20.52 16.76
N PRO A 50 -14.19 -20.27 17.08
CA PRO A 50 -14.59 -19.46 18.24
C PRO A 50 -14.02 -19.98 19.58
N LYS A 51 -13.81 -21.29 19.69
CA LYS A 51 -13.18 -21.94 20.85
C LYS A 51 -11.94 -22.69 20.39
N PRO A 52 -10.76 -22.03 20.35
CA PRO A 52 -9.56 -22.70 19.90
C PRO A 52 -9.12 -23.78 20.89
N PRO A 53 -8.38 -24.78 20.42
CA PRO A 53 -7.51 -25.56 21.30
C PRO A 53 -6.35 -24.68 21.83
N LEU A 54 -5.35 -25.29 22.47
CA LEU A 54 -4.20 -24.56 23.01
C LEU A 54 -3.48 -23.73 21.92
N LEU A 55 -3.24 -22.44 22.19
CA LEU A 55 -2.59 -21.47 21.27
C LEU A 55 -1.11 -21.78 20.95
N LYS A 56 -0.58 -22.91 21.44
CA LYS A 56 0.81 -23.34 21.21
C LYS A 56 1.16 -23.41 19.72
N ALA A 57 0.26 -23.89 18.88
CA ALA A 57 0.49 -24.00 17.45
C ALA A 57 0.62 -22.62 16.78
N LEU A 58 -0.18 -21.65 17.22
CA LEU A 58 -0.14 -20.27 16.73
C LEU A 58 1.21 -19.62 17.02
N TYR A 59 1.69 -19.71 18.27
CA TYR A 59 2.99 -19.14 18.63
C TYR A 59 4.18 -19.89 18.01
N LEU A 60 4.02 -21.19 17.74
CA LEU A 60 5.03 -21.95 16.99
C LEU A 60 5.10 -21.45 15.54
N TYR A 61 3.95 -21.23 14.89
CA TYR A 61 3.89 -20.65 13.55
C TYR A 61 4.52 -19.25 13.52
N GLU A 62 4.19 -18.37 14.47
CA GLU A 62 4.81 -17.04 14.56
C GLU A 62 6.34 -17.14 14.68
N SER A 63 6.83 -18.07 15.52
CA SER A 63 8.27 -18.30 15.69
C SER A 63 8.92 -18.83 14.39
N LYS A 64 8.27 -19.73 13.66
CA LYS A 64 8.74 -20.23 12.36
C LYS A 64 8.80 -19.10 11.33
N MET A 65 7.72 -18.33 11.20
CA MET A 65 7.63 -17.23 10.23
C MET A 65 8.61 -16.11 10.54
N ALA A 66 8.83 -15.78 11.83
CA ALA A 66 9.84 -14.81 12.24
C ALA A 66 11.24 -15.25 11.83
N PHE A 67 11.60 -16.52 12.09
CA PHE A 67 12.88 -17.10 11.68
C PHE A 67 13.05 -17.08 10.15
N LEU A 68 12.05 -17.54 9.40
CA LEU A 68 12.07 -17.55 7.93
C LEU A 68 12.19 -16.12 7.37
N THR A 69 11.48 -15.15 7.96
CA THR A 69 11.56 -13.74 7.58
C THR A 69 12.96 -13.18 7.84
N ARG A 70 13.62 -13.58 8.93
CA ARG A 70 15.01 -13.18 9.17
C ARG A 70 15.96 -13.79 8.15
N VAL A 71 15.82 -15.08 7.83
CA VAL A 71 16.60 -15.74 6.78
C VAL A 71 16.42 -15.01 5.44
N ALA A 72 15.18 -14.64 5.09
CA ALA A 72 14.86 -13.91 3.86
C ALA A 72 15.45 -12.50 3.78
N LYS A 73 15.84 -11.87 4.90
CA LYS A 73 16.54 -10.56 4.87
C LYS A 73 17.94 -10.66 4.26
N ASN A 74 18.56 -11.84 4.30
CA ASN A 74 19.82 -12.10 3.62
C ASN A 74 19.56 -12.46 2.16
N HIS A 75 20.34 -11.90 1.23
CA HIS A 75 20.17 -12.15 -0.20
C HIS A 75 20.24 -13.65 -0.54
N HIS A 76 21.28 -14.35 -0.06
CA HIS A 76 21.42 -15.79 -0.26
C HIS A 76 20.28 -16.58 0.40
N GLY A 77 19.91 -16.24 1.63
CA GLY A 77 18.82 -16.91 2.35
C GLY A 77 17.47 -16.77 1.66
N SER A 78 17.18 -15.61 1.07
CA SER A 78 15.98 -15.40 0.25
C SER A 78 15.94 -16.33 -0.97
N LEU A 79 17.07 -16.47 -1.67
CA LEU A 79 17.19 -17.36 -2.82
C LEU A 79 16.99 -18.82 -2.42
N GLU A 80 17.59 -19.26 -1.31
CA GLU A 80 17.44 -20.62 -0.80
C GLU A 80 16.00 -20.92 -0.34
N LEU A 81 15.31 -19.93 0.22
CA LEU A 81 13.90 -20.08 0.57
C LEU A 81 13.00 -20.19 -0.67
N LEU A 82 13.31 -19.41 -1.72
CA LEU A 82 12.61 -19.51 -3.01
C LEU A 82 12.84 -20.86 -3.68
N THR A 83 14.07 -21.41 -3.65
CA THR A 83 14.36 -22.76 -4.19
C THR A 83 13.73 -23.86 -3.34
N ALA A 84 13.62 -23.67 -2.03
CA ALA A 84 12.85 -24.54 -1.14
C ALA A 84 11.33 -24.46 -1.37
N GLY A 85 10.85 -23.51 -2.19
CA GLY A 85 9.45 -23.38 -2.56
C GLY A 85 8.58 -22.74 -1.47
N ILE A 86 9.13 -21.86 -0.64
CA ILE A 86 8.40 -21.27 0.50
C ILE A 86 7.06 -20.64 0.09
N ILE A 87 7.05 -19.87 -1.00
CA ILE A 87 5.85 -19.18 -1.47
C ILE A 87 4.82 -20.18 -2.00
N VAL A 88 5.29 -21.24 -2.69
CA VAL A 88 4.44 -22.32 -3.18
C VAL A 88 3.77 -23.06 -2.02
N ARG A 89 4.48 -23.27 -0.91
CA ARG A 89 3.90 -23.87 0.30
C ARG A 89 2.86 -22.95 0.94
N LEU A 90 3.13 -21.65 1.00
CA LEU A 90 2.13 -20.69 1.48
C LEU A 90 0.86 -20.70 0.62
N SER A 91 0.97 -20.83 -0.71
CA SER A 91 -0.20 -20.92 -1.60
C SER A 91 -1.02 -22.21 -1.45
N GLN A 92 -0.47 -23.23 -0.78
CA GLN A 92 -1.19 -24.48 -0.50
C GLN A 92 -1.97 -24.41 0.81
N CYS A 93 -1.61 -23.50 1.71
CA CYS A 93 -2.23 -23.38 3.04
C CYS A 93 -3.62 -22.74 2.94
N GLN A 94 -4.66 -23.48 3.30
CA GLN A 94 -6.04 -23.01 3.22
C GLN A 94 -6.41 -22.10 4.39
N VAL A 95 -5.59 -22.01 5.45
CA VAL A 95 -5.85 -21.12 6.60
C VAL A 95 -6.06 -19.65 6.18
N TYR A 96 -5.44 -19.21 5.08
CA TYR A 96 -5.58 -17.85 4.57
C TYR A 96 -6.97 -17.58 3.97
N ASP A 97 -7.71 -18.60 3.54
CA ASP A 97 -9.06 -18.45 2.98
C ASP A 97 -10.15 -18.39 4.05
N HIS A 98 -9.82 -18.75 5.30
CA HIS A 98 -10.75 -18.81 6.43
C HIS A 98 -10.87 -17.46 7.16
N ARG A 99 -10.95 -16.34 6.43
CA ARG A 99 -11.09 -15.00 7.04
C ARG A 99 -12.40 -14.97 7.86
N PRO A 100 -12.35 -14.69 9.18
CA PRO A 100 -13.56 -14.58 9.97
C PRO A 100 -14.44 -13.43 9.47
N GLU A 101 -15.74 -13.66 9.34
CA GLU A 101 -16.69 -12.61 8.98
C GLU A 101 -16.77 -11.57 10.08
N THR A 102 -16.48 -10.31 9.75
CA THR A 102 -16.72 -9.16 10.63
C THR A 102 -18.20 -8.81 10.57
N GLU A 103 -19.06 -9.66 11.16
CA GLU A 103 -20.45 -9.29 11.34
C GLU A 103 -20.53 -8.17 12.39
N SER A 104 -21.08 -7.02 11.97
CA SER A 104 -21.49 -5.90 12.82
C SER A 104 -22.47 -6.32 13.94
N HIS A 105 -22.96 -7.57 13.94
CA HIS A 105 -23.79 -8.19 14.96
C HIS A 105 -23.00 -8.93 16.07
N SER A 106 -21.67 -9.01 15.98
CA SER A 106 -20.77 -9.59 16.99
C SER A 106 -20.69 -8.77 18.31
N MET A 107 -21.55 -7.77 18.52
CA MET A 107 -21.70 -7.13 19.83
C MET A 107 -22.15 -8.13 20.93
N PHE A 108 -22.62 -9.32 20.53
CA PHE A 108 -23.01 -10.44 21.40
C PHE A 108 -22.03 -11.61 21.44
N CYS A 109 -20.92 -11.57 20.69
CA CYS A 109 -19.87 -12.58 20.88
C CYS A 109 -19.17 -12.28 22.20
N ILE A 110 -19.40 -13.17 23.16
CA ILE A 110 -18.78 -13.21 24.48
C ILE A 110 -17.27 -12.97 24.30
N ARG A 111 -16.81 -11.73 24.48
CA ARG A 111 -15.41 -11.49 24.83
C ARG A 111 -15.19 -12.34 26.07
N ASP A 112 -14.20 -13.22 26.03
CA ASP A 112 -13.76 -13.91 27.22
C ASP A 112 -13.55 -12.82 28.31
N PRO A 113 -14.29 -12.86 29.43
CA PRO A 113 -14.20 -11.84 30.46
C PRO A 113 -12.80 -11.73 31.07
N SER A 114 -11.92 -12.73 30.84
CA SER A 114 -10.52 -12.72 31.23
C SER A 114 -9.58 -12.00 30.25
N GLY A 115 -10.00 -11.73 29.01
CA GLY A 115 -9.16 -11.11 27.97
C GLY A 115 -7.94 -11.93 27.53
N PHE A 116 -7.84 -13.21 27.94
CA PHE A 116 -6.65 -14.04 27.73
C PHE A 116 -6.58 -14.66 26.33
N ILE A 117 -7.73 -14.95 25.70
CA ILE A 117 -7.79 -15.52 24.35
C ILE A 117 -8.09 -14.41 23.33
N PRO A 118 -7.19 -14.16 22.35
CA PRO A 118 -7.43 -13.17 21.32
C PRO A 118 -8.64 -13.51 20.45
N ALA A 119 -9.31 -12.49 19.93
CA ALA A 119 -10.48 -12.69 19.07
C ALA A 119 -10.11 -13.48 17.79
N PRO A 120 -11.05 -14.20 17.14
CA PRO A 120 -10.79 -14.90 15.87
C PRO A 120 -10.08 -14.01 14.82
N VAL A 121 -10.52 -12.77 14.67
CA VAL A 121 -9.92 -11.78 13.74
C VAL A 121 -8.48 -11.45 14.12
N GLU A 122 -8.17 -11.30 15.41
CA GLU A 122 -6.80 -11.03 15.89
C GLU A 122 -5.87 -12.23 15.62
N ARG A 123 -6.36 -13.45 15.84
CA ARG A 123 -5.62 -14.69 15.52
C ARG A 123 -5.40 -14.85 14.02
N TYR A 124 -6.39 -14.51 13.20
CA TYR A 124 -6.23 -14.47 11.74
C TYR A 124 -5.13 -13.49 11.33
N HIS A 125 -5.07 -12.30 11.91
CA HIS A 125 -3.99 -11.35 11.66
C HIS A 125 -2.61 -11.89 12.11
N GLN A 126 -2.53 -12.62 13.23
CA GLN A 126 -1.30 -13.29 13.68
C GLN A 126 -0.81 -14.36 12.69
N ILE A 127 -1.72 -14.93 11.88
CA ILE A 127 -1.38 -15.91 10.85
C ILE A 127 -0.99 -15.24 9.53
N LEU A 128 -1.79 -14.28 9.05
CA LEU A 128 -1.62 -13.67 7.74
C LEU A 128 -0.49 -12.64 7.69
N LEU A 129 -0.34 -11.77 8.71
CA LEU A 129 0.65 -10.70 8.68
C LEU A 129 2.09 -11.22 8.53
N PRO A 130 2.53 -12.28 9.24
CA PRO A 130 3.86 -12.83 9.03
C PRO A 130 4.09 -13.38 7.62
N ALA A 131 3.06 -13.95 6.98
CA ALA A 131 3.15 -14.42 5.59
C ALA A 131 3.33 -13.25 4.62
N LEU A 132 2.53 -12.18 4.76
CA LEU A 132 2.67 -10.98 3.94
C LEU A 132 4.03 -10.29 4.16
N GLN A 133 4.50 -10.19 5.41
CA GLN A 133 5.82 -9.64 5.73
C GLN A 133 6.95 -10.46 5.09
N LEU A 134 6.87 -11.79 5.14
CA LEU A 134 7.84 -12.66 4.48
C LEU A 134 7.86 -12.43 2.97
N CYS A 135 6.69 -12.37 2.31
CA CYS A 135 6.56 -12.05 0.89
C CYS A 135 7.19 -10.68 0.56
N GLN A 136 6.91 -9.66 1.36
CA GLN A 136 7.48 -8.32 1.17
C GLN A 136 9.01 -8.34 1.28
N VAL A 137 9.56 -9.04 2.29
CA VAL A 137 11.01 -9.16 2.47
C VAL A 137 11.64 -9.88 1.28
N ILE A 138 11.08 -11.01 0.85
CA ILE A 138 11.55 -11.77 -0.32
C ILE A 138 11.60 -10.91 -1.58
N LEU A 139 10.56 -10.10 -1.83
CA LEU A 139 10.52 -9.18 -2.98
C LEU A 139 11.62 -8.12 -2.90
N THR A 140 11.98 -7.66 -1.71
CA THR A 140 13.03 -6.64 -1.52
C THR A 140 14.45 -7.17 -1.51
N SER A 141 14.68 -8.42 -1.09
CA SER A 141 16.02 -8.99 -0.91
C SER A 141 16.52 -9.80 -2.12
N SER A 142 15.64 -10.17 -3.06
CA SER A 142 15.95 -11.02 -4.22
C SER A 142 16.54 -10.25 -5.41
N LEU A 143 17.69 -9.61 -5.23
CA LEU A 143 18.41 -8.91 -6.31
C LEU A 143 18.79 -9.89 -7.43
N GLY A 144 18.32 -9.68 -8.67
CA GLY A 144 18.65 -10.53 -9.83
C GLY A 144 17.69 -11.69 -10.14
N LYS A 145 16.88 -12.17 -9.17
CA LYS A 145 15.74 -13.09 -9.42
C LYS A 145 14.39 -12.47 -9.06
N HIS A 146 14.32 -11.15 -9.04
CA HIS A 146 13.14 -10.39 -8.65
C HIS A 146 11.88 -10.81 -9.43
N GLN A 147 12.00 -11.12 -10.72
CA GLN A 147 10.85 -11.55 -11.53
C GLN A 147 10.28 -12.90 -11.10
N LEU A 148 11.12 -13.89 -10.78
CA LEU A 148 10.65 -15.20 -10.29
C LEU A 148 10.02 -15.08 -8.90
N ALA A 149 10.64 -14.32 -8.01
CA ALA A 149 10.09 -14.04 -6.68
C ALA A 149 8.73 -13.34 -6.79
N ALA A 150 8.64 -12.33 -7.65
CA ALA A 150 7.40 -11.62 -7.94
C ALA A 150 6.32 -12.52 -8.55
N ALA A 151 6.69 -13.42 -9.47
CA ALA A 151 5.75 -14.36 -10.08
C ALA A 151 5.15 -15.33 -9.04
N GLN A 152 6.00 -15.93 -8.20
CA GLN A 152 5.53 -16.82 -7.14
C GLN A 152 4.65 -16.09 -6.12
N VAL A 153 5.05 -14.89 -5.69
CA VAL A 153 4.25 -14.09 -4.74
C VAL A 153 2.92 -13.67 -5.35
N LEU A 154 2.90 -13.33 -6.65
CA LEU A 154 1.68 -13.01 -7.36
C LEU A 154 0.74 -14.23 -7.43
N GLN A 155 1.27 -15.42 -7.73
CA GLN A 155 0.51 -16.68 -7.69
C GLN A 155 -0.08 -16.96 -6.30
N PHE A 156 0.65 -16.71 -5.22
CA PHE A 156 0.13 -16.79 -3.86
C PHE A 156 -1.07 -15.86 -3.63
N LEU A 157 -0.98 -14.59 -4.08
CA LEU A 157 -2.10 -13.65 -3.96
C LEU A 157 -3.33 -14.09 -4.77
N ILE A 158 -3.13 -14.72 -5.93
CA ILE A 158 -4.21 -15.22 -6.77
C ILE A 158 -4.84 -16.49 -6.20
N ALA A 159 -4.04 -17.39 -5.62
CA ALA A 159 -4.53 -18.59 -4.94
C ALA A 159 -5.54 -18.23 -3.84
N HIS A 160 -5.28 -17.12 -3.13
CA HIS A 160 -6.14 -16.60 -2.06
C HIS A 160 -6.88 -15.32 -2.50
N SER A 161 -7.39 -15.26 -3.74
CA SER A 161 -7.88 -14.00 -4.30
C SER A 161 -9.07 -13.38 -3.55
N ASP A 162 -9.95 -14.19 -2.95
CA ASP A 162 -11.12 -13.72 -2.23
C ASP A 162 -10.80 -12.95 -0.93
N PRO A 163 -10.01 -13.51 0.01
CA PRO A 163 -9.59 -12.76 1.21
C PRO A 163 -8.73 -11.55 0.84
N ILE A 164 -7.87 -11.65 -0.18
CA ILE A 164 -7.07 -10.52 -0.68
C ILE A 164 -7.97 -9.39 -1.19
N GLN A 165 -9.00 -9.70 -2.00
CA GLN A 165 -9.98 -8.71 -2.44
C GLN A 165 -10.77 -8.12 -1.27
N ALA A 166 -11.10 -8.91 -0.24
CA ALA A 166 -11.79 -8.41 0.96
C ALA A 166 -10.95 -7.38 1.72
N ILE A 167 -9.64 -7.63 1.87
CA ILE A 167 -8.69 -6.68 2.48
C ILE A 167 -8.59 -5.40 1.64
N LEU A 168 -8.46 -5.52 0.32
CA LEU A 168 -8.39 -4.37 -0.58
C LEU A 168 -9.66 -3.52 -0.60
N ARG A 169 -10.83 -4.09 -0.26
CA ARG A 169 -12.06 -3.32 -0.04
C ARG A 169 -12.02 -2.49 1.25
N CYS A 170 -11.17 -2.87 2.22
CA CYS A 170 -10.93 -2.16 3.48
C CYS A 170 -12.24 -1.77 4.20
N GLN A 171 -13.16 -2.69 4.48
CA GLN A 171 -14.47 -2.29 5.01
C GLN A 171 -14.37 -1.52 6.34
N GLU A 172 -13.48 -1.96 7.24
CA GLU A 172 -13.19 -1.31 8.51
C GLU A 172 -11.91 -0.46 8.45
N ILE A 173 -11.84 0.61 9.25
CA ILE A 173 -10.66 1.48 9.35
C ILE A 173 -10.10 1.38 10.77
N THR A 174 -9.21 0.40 10.98
CA THR A 174 -8.50 0.15 12.24
C THR A 174 -6.99 0.17 12.00
N ALA A 175 -6.18 0.40 13.04
CA ALA A 175 -4.72 0.42 12.90
C ALA A 175 -4.16 -0.91 12.35
N THR A 176 -4.78 -2.05 12.68
CA THR A 176 -4.39 -3.37 12.19
C THR A 176 -4.78 -3.59 10.73
N SER A 177 -6.03 -3.28 10.35
CA SER A 177 -6.49 -3.40 8.95
C SER A 177 -5.73 -2.47 8.00
N LEU A 178 -5.37 -1.26 8.44
CA LEU A 178 -4.55 -0.34 7.65
C LEU A 178 -3.11 -0.86 7.47
N LYS A 179 -2.52 -1.47 8.50
CA LYS A 179 -1.19 -2.12 8.37
C LYS A 179 -1.23 -3.31 7.41
N GLU A 180 -2.28 -4.14 7.51
CA GLU A 180 -2.53 -5.24 6.57
C GLU A 180 -2.64 -4.72 5.13
N LEU A 181 -3.42 -3.67 4.91
CA LEU A 181 -3.60 -3.03 3.62
C LEU A 181 -2.33 -2.37 3.08
N ALA A 182 -1.54 -1.71 3.94
CA ALA A 182 -0.25 -1.12 3.58
C ALA A 182 0.74 -2.19 3.11
N LEU A 183 0.83 -3.34 3.80
CA LEU A 183 1.66 -4.45 3.36
C LEU A 183 1.18 -5.00 2.02
N LEU A 184 -0.12 -5.27 1.89
CA LEU A 184 -0.69 -5.87 0.69
C LEU A 184 -0.52 -4.98 -0.55
N THR A 185 -0.80 -3.69 -0.43
CA THR A 185 -0.59 -2.73 -1.53
C THR A 185 0.88 -2.62 -1.93
N GLY A 186 1.81 -2.72 -0.97
CA GLY A 186 3.26 -2.72 -1.23
C GLY A 186 3.78 -4.01 -1.86
N ILE A 187 3.11 -5.15 -1.62
CA ILE A 187 3.40 -6.42 -2.31
C ILE A 187 2.87 -6.36 -3.74
N ILE A 188 1.62 -5.94 -3.93
CA ILE A 188 0.99 -5.83 -5.26
C ILE A 188 1.78 -4.87 -6.15
N SER A 189 2.25 -3.74 -5.61
CA SER A 189 3.02 -2.75 -6.39
C SER A 189 4.32 -3.28 -6.98
N LYS A 190 4.87 -4.37 -6.43
CA LYS A 190 6.12 -5.01 -6.88
C LYS A 190 5.89 -6.32 -7.61
N ALA A 191 4.79 -7.02 -7.29
CA ALA A 191 4.48 -8.33 -7.84
C ALA A 191 3.64 -8.25 -9.12
N ALA A 192 2.62 -7.38 -9.17
CA ALA A 192 1.64 -7.28 -10.26
C ALA A 192 2.14 -6.43 -11.45
N LEU A 193 3.39 -6.61 -11.87
CA LEU A 193 4.02 -5.81 -12.91
C LEU A 193 3.95 -6.48 -14.30
N PRO A 194 3.82 -5.73 -15.42
CA PRO A 194 3.71 -6.30 -16.76
C PRO A 194 4.79 -7.32 -17.11
N GLY A 195 6.04 -7.07 -16.72
CA GLY A 195 7.14 -8.02 -16.96
C GLY A 195 6.99 -9.34 -16.20
N VAL A 196 6.38 -9.33 -15.02
CA VAL A 196 6.11 -10.52 -14.20
C VAL A 196 4.93 -11.30 -14.78
N ILE A 197 3.89 -10.58 -15.21
CA ILE A 197 2.68 -11.17 -15.81
C ILE A 197 3.07 -11.97 -17.06
N ARG A 198 3.94 -11.42 -17.91
CA ARG A 198 4.45 -12.11 -19.10
C ARG A 198 5.17 -13.42 -18.78
N VAL A 199 5.92 -13.47 -17.68
CA VAL A 199 6.59 -14.71 -17.25
C VAL A 199 5.56 -15.78 -16.88
N ILE A 200 4.49 -15.43 -16.18
CA ILE A 200 3.43 -16.38 -15.81
C ILE A 200 2.64 -16.83 -17.05
N GLU A 201 2.40 -15.92 -17.99
CA GLU A 201 1.68 -16.23 -19.24
C GLU A 201 2.45 -17.19 -20.15
N MET A 202 3.78 -17.09 -20.20
CA MET A 202 4.61 -17.99 -21.01
C MET A 202 4.54 -19.45 -20.54
N ASP A 203 4.25 -19.68 -19.25
CA ASP A 203 4.17 -21.02 -18.65
C ASP A 203 2.73 -21.57 -18.59
N GLY A 204 1.72 -20.75 -18.91
CA GLY A 204 0.29 -21.06 -18.72
C GLY A 204 -0.45 -21.47 -20.00
N ASN A 205 -1.57 -22.19 -19.83
CA ASN A 205 -2.52 -22.45 -20.92
C ASN A 205 -3.45 -21.23 -21.14
N ASP A 206 -3.88 -20.99 -22.38
CA ASP A 206 -4.66 -19.80 -22.79
C ASP A 206 -5.91 -19.51 -21.93
N GLY A 207 -6.57 -20.55 -21.41
CA GLY A 207 -7.72 -20.38 -20.50
C GLY A 207 -7.32 -19.90 -19.10
N THR A 208 -6.24 -20.45 -18.55
CA THR A 208 -5.74 -20.11 -17.20
C THR A 208 -5.12 -18.71 -17.15
N THR A 209 -4.53 -18.25 -18.26
CA THR A 209 -3.97 -16.90 -18.37
C THR A 209 -5.06 -15.83 -18.38
N MET A 210 -6.23 -16.10 -18.99
CA MET A 210 -7.35 -15.17 -18.99
C MET A 210 -7.94 -14.95 -17.58
N GLU A 211 -8.10 -16.02 -16.80
CA GLU A 211 -8.56 -15.93 -15.40
C GLU A 211 -7.57 -15.15 -14.52
N LEU A 212 -6.28 -15.45 -14.68
CA LEU A 212 -5.17 -14.76 -14.02
C LEU A 212 -5.19 -13.25 -14.30
N GLN A 213 -5.29 -12.86 -15.57
CA GLN A 213 -5.40 -11.46 -15.99
C GLN A 213 -6.63 -10.79 -15.39
N GLY A 214 -7.76 -11.50 -15.32
CA GLY A 214 -8.99 -11.04 -14.69
C GLY A 214 -8.78 -10.67 -13.21
N GLN A 215 -8.12 -11.53 -12.45
CA GLN A 215 -7.82 -11.29 -11.03
C GLN A 215 -6.83 -10.14 -10.84
N ILE A 216 -5.75 -10.09 -11.63
CA ILE A 216 -4.77 -8.99 -11.57
C ILE A 216 -5.44 -7.65 -11.89
N GLY A 217 -6.31 -7.62 -12.91
CA GLY A 217 -7.09 -6.44 -13.25
C GLY A 217 -8.00 -5.97 -12.11
N ARG A 218 -8.58 -6.90 -11.33
CA ARG A 218 -9.37 -6.58 -10.13
C ARG A 218 -8.50 -5.98 -9.02
N PHE A 219 -7.35 -6.59 -8.72
CA PHE A 219 -6.39 -6.05 -7.74
C PHE A 219 -5.97 -4.63 -8.12
N GLN A 220 -5.61 -4.41 -9.39
CA GLN A 220 -5.25 -3.09 -9.88
C GLN A 220 -6.38 -2.07 -9.67
N ARG A 221 -7.61 -2.39 -10.07
CA ARG A 221 -8.75 -1.46 -9.92
C ARG A 221 -9.06 -1.17 -8.45
N GLN A 222 -8.97 -2.16 -7.57
CA GLN A 222 -9.16 -1.96 -6.13
C GLN A 222 -8.05 -1.08 -5.54
N CYS A 223 -6.78 -1.32 -5.89
CA CYS A 223 -5.67 -0.46 -5.48
C CYS A 223 -5.88 0.99 -5.93
N LEU A 224 -6.28 1.22 -7.18
CA LEU A 224 -6.60 2.56 -7.69
C LEU A 224 -7.77 3.20 -6.92
N GLY A 225 -8.80 2.42 -6.59
CA GLY A 225 -9.93 2.87 -5.77
C GLY A 225 -9.53 3.32 -4.36
N LEU A 226 -8.46 2.76 -3.79
CA LEU A 226 -7.96 3.18 -2.47
C LEU A 226 -7.48 4.63 -2.46
N LEU A 227 -6.96 5.15 -3.59
CA LEU A 227 -6.61 6.56 -3.67
C LEU A 227 -7.85 7.40 -3.38
N SER A 228 -8.94 7.22 -4.12
CA SER A 228 -10.19 7.96 -3.91
C SER A 228 -10.76 7.83 -2.48
N ARG A 229 -10.48 6.72 -1.80
CA ARG A 229 -10.93 6.48 -0.43
C ARG A 229 -10.12 7.24 0.62
N PHE A 230 -8.81 7.36 0.41
CA PHE A 230 -7.89 8.00 1.38
C PHE A 230 -7.51 9.42 1.00
N THR A 231 -7.79 9.85 -0.23
CA THR A 231 -7.72 11.23 -0.71
C THR A 231 -9.05 11.91 -0.41
N GLY A 232 -9.25 12.36 0.83
CA GLY A 232 -10.49 13.00 1.24
C GLY A 232 -10.55 13.21 2.75
N SER A 233 -11.03 14.39 3.16
CA SER A 233 -11.04 14.82 4.56
C SER A 233 -12.00 13.98 5.43
N ASP A 234 -13.19 13.64 4.94
CA ASP A 234 -14.29 13.30 5.85
C ASP A 234 -14.10 12.00 6.65
N ARG A 235 -13.62 10.91 6.04
CA ARG A 235 -13.49 9.62 6.76
C ARG A 235 -12.28 9.53 7.66
N LEU A 236 -11.16 10.14 7.28
CA LEU A 236 -10.00 10.30 8.16
C LEU A 236 -10.34 11.22 9.34
N HIS A 237 -11.17 12.24 9.13
CA HIS A 237 -11.66 13.12 10.19
C HIS A 237 -12.68 12.46 11.12
N GLU A 238 -13.54 11.57 10.62
CA GLU A 238 -14.45 10.76 11.46
C GLU A 238 -13.68 9.77 12.35
N VAL A 239 -12.65 9.12 11.81
CA VAL A 239 -11.71 8.29 12.58
C VAL A 239 -10.95 9.13 13.62
N LYS A 240 -10.57 10.38 13.27
CA LYS A 240 -9.96 11.33 14.22
C LYS A 240 -10.93 11.75 15.34
N LYS A 241 -12.25 11.84 15.09
CA LYS A 241 -13.26 12.26 16.07
C LYS A 241 -13.78 11.14 16.98
N GLN A 242 -13.92 9.91 16.47
CA GLN A 242 -14.50 8.80 17.25
C GLN A 242 -13.58 8.28 18.38
N GLN A 243 -12.26 8.53 18.32
CA GLN A 243 -11.31 8.06 19.35
C GLN A 243 -10.95 9.08 20.42
N ASP A 244 -11.39 10.34 20.30
CA ASP A 244 -11.16 11.37 21.32
C ASP A 244 -11.92 11.09 22.64
N GLY A 245 -12.86 10.13 22.65
CA GLY A 245 -13.63 9.74 23.84
C GLY A 245 -12.95 8.76 24.80
N THR A 246 -11.75 8.24 24.51
CA THR A 246 -11.06 7.27 25.40
C THR A 246 -9.59 7.64 25.58
N GLN A 247 -9.36 8.78 26.24
CA GLN A 247 -8.03 9.31 26.55
C GLN A 247 -7.32 8.51 27.64
N VAL A 248 -6.57 7.47 27.27
CA VAL A 248 -5.43 6.98 28.09
C VAL A 248 -4.21 6.56 27.24
N SER A 249 -4.34 6.42 25.90
CA SER A 249 -3.21 5.98 25.03
C SER A 249 -3.41 6.34 23.54
N GLY A 250 -3.97 7.52 23.24
CA GLY A 250 -4.47 7.85 21.89
C GLY A 250 -3.42 8.27 20.85
N MET A 251 -2.27 8.80 21.28
CA MET A 251 -1.33 9.42 20.34
C MET A 251 -0.61 8.39 19.44
N SER A 252 -0.25 7.20 19.95
CA SER A 252 0.43 6.17 19.13
C SER A 252 -0.47 5.57 18.05
N LYS A 253 -1.76 5.33 18.35
CA LYS A 253 -2.66 4.67 17.40
C LYS A 253 -2.99 5.57 16.22
N LYS A 254 -3.20 6.87 16.47
CA LYS A 254 -3.43 7.86 15.42
C LYS A 254 -2.21 8.01 14.50
N ASP A 255 -1.04 8.16 15.10
CA ASP A 255 0.25 8.23 14.39
C ASP A 255 0.45 6.96 13.50
N GLU A 256 0.17 5.77 14.05
CA GLU A 256 0.25 4.49 13.31
C GLU A 256 -0.74 4.42 12.14
N MET A 257 -1.97 4.91 12.31
CA MET A 257 -2.98 4.93 11.25
C MET A 257 -2.62 5.92 10.15
N GLU A 258 -2.14 7.11 10.50
CA GLU A 258 -1.66 8.11 9.54
C GLU A 258 -0.52 7.54 8.71
N LEU A 259 0.49 6.95 9.35
CA LEU A 259 1.61 6.32 8.65
C LEU A 259 1.15 5.22 7.70
N ALA A 260 0.26 4.33 8.15
CA ALA A 260 -0.24 3.26 7.31
C ALA A 260 -1.01 3.79 6.09
N VAL A 261 -1.80 4.85 6.25
CA VAL A 261 -2.50 5.50 5.13
C VAL A 261 -1.52 6.13 4.14
N GLN A 262 -0.50 6.83 4.62
CA GLN A 262 0.52 7.38 3.72
C GLN A 262 1.32 6.28 3.01
N GLN A 263 1.61 5.15 3.68
CA GLN A 263 2.23 3.99 3.05
C GLN A 263 1.34 3.39 1.96
N ILE A 264 0.03 3.26 2.19
CA ILE A 264 -0.94 2.81 1.16
C ILE A 264 -0.89 3.73 -0.05
N CYS A 265 -1.03 5.04 0.16
CA CYS A 265 -0.97 6.02 -0.93
C CYS A 265 0.35 5.93 -1.70
N ALA A 266 1.49 5.89 -0.99
CA ALA A 266 2.83 5.75 -1.57
C ALA A 266 2.95 4.47 -2.43
N ASN A 267 2.49 3.32 -1.92
CA ASN A 267 2.53 2.05 -2.64
C ASN A 267 1.68 2.10 -3.92
N VAL A 268 0.50 2.70 -3.87
CA VAL A 268 -0.39 2.78 -5.04
C VAL A 268 0.16 3.74 -6.09
N VAL A 269 0.66 4.92 -5.71
CA VAL A 269 1.27 5.84 -6.69
C VAL A 269 2.56 5.27 -7.27
N GLN A 270 3.35 4.53 -6.49
CA GLN A 270 4.52 3.79 -7.00
C GLN A 270 4.09 2.72 -8.02
N TYR A 271 3.01 1.99 -7.73
CA TYR A 271 2.47 1.00 -8.65
C TYR A 271 2.07 1.66 -9.98
N CYS A 272 1.30 2.75 -9.92
CA CYS A 272 0.93 3.54 -11.10
C CYS A 272 2.16 4.02 -11.90
N GLN A 273 3.16 4.58 -11.21
CA GLN A 273 4.41 5.02 -11.84
C GLN A 273 5.10 3.87 -12.58
N THR A 274 5.25 2.73 -11.93
CA THR A 274 5.92 1.55 -12.50
C THR A 274 5.15 1.00 -13.70
N LEU A 275 3.82 0.94 -13.63
CA LEU A 275 2.98 0.57 -14.77
C LEU A 275 3.17 1.51 -15.96
N LEU A 276 3.20 2.83 -15.72
CA LEU A 276 3.39 3.82 -16.79
C LEU A 276 4.78 3.72 -17.44
N ILE A 277 5.82 3.39 -16.66
CA ILE A 277 7.19 3.23 -17.17
C ILE A 277 7.34 1.93 -17.97
N GLN A 278 6.83 0.81 -17.46
CA GLN A 278 7.08 -0.51 -18.05
C GLN A 278 6.21 -0.82 -19.26
N SER A 279 5.05 -0.16 -19.39
CA SER A 279 4.09 -0.50 -20.44
C SER A 279 4.40 0.14 -21.79
N SER A 280 5.09 1.28 -21.81
CA SER A 280 5.57 1.87 -23.07
C SER A 280 6.77 2.79 -22.82
N PRO A 281 7.86 2.65 -23.61
CA PRO A 281 8.99 3.58 -23.56
C PRO A 281 8.64 4.97 -24.14
N GLY A 282 7.58 5.08 -24.95
CA GLY A 282 7.13 6.33 -25.58
C GLY A 282 5.77 6.83 -25.06
N SER A 283 5.56 8.14 -25.06
CA SER A 283 4.31 8.79 -24.60
C SER A 283 3.08 8.47 -25.45
N GLN A 284 3.28 8.03 -26.70
CA GLN A 284 2.24 7.68 -27.67
C GLN A 284 1.37 6.48 -27.26
N HIS A 285 1.93 5.54 -26.49
CA HIS A 285 1.24 4.30 -26.08
C HIS A 285 1.12 4.22 -24.55
N THR A 286 0.74 5.34 -23.91
CA THR A 286 0.56 5.39 -22.45
C THR A 286 -0.67 4.59 -22.04
N ILE A 287 -0.54 3.72 -21.03
CA ILE A 287 -1.72 3.09 -20.40
C ILE A 287 -2.53 4.16 -19.67
N CYS A 288 -3.81 4.25 -20.00
CA CYS A 288 -4.75 5.08 -19.27
C CYS A 288 -5.11 4.43 -17.92
N LEU A 289 -4.62 5.02 -16.83
CA LEU A 289 -4.95 4.63 -15.46
C LEU A 289 -6.01 5.54 -14.83
N PHE A 290 -6.12 6.78 -15.32
CA PHE A 290 -7.00 7.82 -14.78
C PHE A 290 -7.77 8.53 -15.89
N THR A 291 -9.03 8.87 -15.67
CA THR A 291 -9.85 9.61 -16.64
C THR A 291 -9.42 11.08 -16.76
N PRO A 292 -9.66 11.74 -17.92
CA PRO A 292 -9.20 13.09 -18.21
C PRO A 292 -10.06 14.17 -17.54
N SER A 293 -10.23 14.10 -16.22
CA SER A 293 -10.95 15.09 -15.43
C SER A 293 -10.11 15.44 -14.20
N LEU A 294 -9.92 16.75 -13.96
CA LEU A 294 -9.30 17.27 -12.74
C LEU A 294 -10.33 17.72 -11.71
N THR A 295 -11.60 17.76 -12.09
CA THR A 295 -12.71 17.90 -11.16
C THR A 295 -12.80 16.66 -10.29
N GLU A 296 -12.85 16.90 -8.99
CA GLU A 296 -13.09 15.84 -8.03
C GLU A 296 -14.58 15.43 -8.17
N GLY A 297 -14.88 14.14 -8.18
CA GLY A 297 -16.25 13.64 -8.08
C GLY A 297 -16.91 13.94 -6.72
N THR A 298 -16.37 14.88 -5.94
CA THR A 298 -16.93 15.40 -4.68
C THR A 298 -17.92 16.53 -4.95
N SER A 299 -18.83 16.35 -5.92
CA SER A 299 -20.10 17.05 -5.82
C SER A 299 -20.92 16.34 -4.74
N ARG A 300 -20.74 16.78 -3.49
CA ARG A 300 -21.82 16.85 -2.49
C ARG A 300 -21.48 17.84 -1.38
N GLU A 301 -21.03 19.03 -1.76
CA GLU A 301 -21.41 20.22 -1.01
C GLU A 301 -22.90 20.47 -1.28
N GLY A 302 -23.75 20.13 -0.30
CA GLY A 302 -25.17 20.48 -0.32
C GLY A 302 -26.12 19.30 -0.22
N SER A 303 -26.60 19.08 1.01
CA SER A 303 -27.83 18.39 1.39
C SER A 303 -27.88 16.85 1.39
N ARG A 304 -28.28 16.35 2.57
CA ARG A 304 -28.71 14.98 2.95
C ARG A 304 -27.60 14.02 3.41
N GLN A 305 -27.43 14.07 4.72
CA GLN A 305 -26.96 12.99 5.59
C GLN A 305 -27.69 11.67 5.26
N ASP A 306 -26.99 10.54 5.47
CA ASP A 306 -27.52 9.16 5.47
C ASP A 306 -27.73 8.41 4.15
N ALA A 307 -26.82 8.56 3.17
CA ALA A 307 -26.65 7.54 2.13
C ALA A 307 -25.21 7.01 2.14
N PRO A 308 -24.97 5.68 2.21
CA PRO A 308 -23.63 5.14 2.03
C PRO A 308 -23.13 5.61 0.66
N LEU A 309 -21.96 6.27 0.64
CA LEU A 309 -21.30 6.68 -0.60
C LEU A 309 -21.33 5.48 -1.56
N PRO A 310 -21.84 5.60 -2.78
CA PRO A 310 -21.69 4.54 -3.75
C PRO A 310 -20.20 4.42 -3.99
N MET A 311 -19.60 3.35 -3.47
CA MET A 311 -18.25 2.92 -3.80
C MET A 311 -18.14 3.08 -5.32
N VAL A 312 -17.18 3.88 -5.81
CA VAL A 312 -16.96 4.00 -7.26
C VAL A 312 -16.99 2.59 -7.81
N PRO A 313 -17.94 2.24 -8.70
CA PRO A 313 -18.07 0.87 -9.15
C PRO A 313 -16.69 0.39 -9.55
N TYR A 314 -16.28 -0.80 -9.11
CA TYR A 314 -14.93 -1.35 -9.32
C TYR A 314 -14.53 -1.50 -10.81
N TRP A 315 -15.42 -1.08 -11.71
CA TRP A 315 -15.26 -0.97 -13.16
C TRP A 315 -14.91 0.44 -13.65
N ARG A 316 -15.17 1.51 -12.88
CA ARG A 316 -14.86 2.90 -13.26
C ARG A 316 -13.46 3.29 -12.79
N LEU A 317 -12.68 3.86 -13.70
CA LEU A 317 -11.36 4.41 -13.41
C LEU A 317 -11.50 5.71 -12.60
N PRO A 318 -10.63 5.96 -11.60
CA PRO A 318 -10.60 7.25 -10.91
C PRO A 318 -10.19 8.39 -11.85
N SER A 319 -10.58 9.62 -11.53
CA SER A 319 -10.17 10.80 -12.30
C SER A 319 -8.75 11.26 -11.93
N LEU A 320 -8.10 12.00 -12.84
CA LEU A 320 -6.84 12.69 -12.52
C LEU A 320 -6.99 13.68 -11.35
N GLY A 321 -8.21 14.15 -11.08
CA GLY A 321 -8.55 14.98 -9.92
C GLY A 321 -8.13 14.35 -8.60
N VAL A 322 -8.26 13.03 -8.45
CA VAL A 322 -7.81 12.29 -7.25
C VAL A 322 -6.30 12.42 -7.05
N VAL A 323 -5.51 12.31 -8.11
CA VAL A 323 -4.05 12.43 -8.07
C VAL A 323 -3.64 13.88 -7.74
N LEU A 324 -4.31 14.86 -8.36
CA LEU A 324 -4.07 16.27 -8.08
C LEU A 324 -4.46 16.65 -6.64
N PHE A 325 -5.55 16.10 -6.12
CA PHE A 325 -5.97 16.31 -4.74
C PHE A 325 -4.93 15.71 -3.78
N LEU A 326 -4.50 14.47 -4.00
CA LEU A 326 -3.45 13.83 -3.20
C LEU A 326 -2.16 14.66 -3.21
N LEU A 327 -1.77 15.20 -4.36
CA LEU A 327 -0.61 16.09 -4.49
C LEU A 327 -0.76 17.33 -3.62
N LYS A 328 -1.90 18.03 -3.71
CA LYS A 328 -2.17 19.24 -2.91
C LYS A 328 -2.21 18.93 -1.41
N GLN A 329 -2.87 17.86 -1.02
CA GLN A 329 -2.96 17.41 0.36
C GLN A 329 -1.57 17.06 0.91
N SER A 330 -0.83 16.19 0.22
CA SER A 330 0.52 15.78 0.63
C SER A 330 1.48 16.96 0.74
N ALA A 331 1.39 17.93 -0.18
CA ALA A 331 2.20 19.14 -0.10
C ALA A 331 1.85 20.02 1.11
N ASN A 332 0.57 20.12 1.49
CA ASN A 332 0.15 20.86 2.68
C ASN A 332 0.57 20.14 3.98
N ASP A 333 0.29 18.84 4.07
CA ASP A 333 0.61 18.01 5.23
C ASP A 333 2.12 17.91 5.47
N PHE A 334 2.92 17.95 4.38
CA PHE A 334 4.38 18.02 4.45
C PHE A 334 4.86 19.19 5.30
N PHE A 335 4.36 20.41 5.07
CA PHE A 335 4.83 21.59 5.81
C PHE A 335 4.45 21.54 7.31
N SER A 336 3.24 21.04 7.62
CA SER A 336 2.81 20.85 9.00
C SER A 336 3.71 19.84 9.73
N ASN A 337 3.98 18.70 9.11
CA ASN A 337 4.86 17.67 9.65
C ASN A 337 6.33 18.13 9.71
N TYR A 338 6.78 18.95 8.77
CA TYR A 338 8.14 19.46 8.71
C TYR A 338 8.42 20.42 9.86
N GLU A 339 7.51 21.37 10.09
CA GLU A 339 7.61 22.30 11.21
C GLU A 339 7.58 21.56 12.54
N SER A 340 6.66 20.61 12.69
CA SER A 340 6.57 19.77 13.89
C SER A 340 7.84 18.92 14.09
N HIS A 341 8.41 18.35 13.03
CA HIS A 341 9.68 17.62 13.09
C HIS A 341 10.82 18.53 13.57
N ARG A 342 10.94 19.75 13.00
CA ARG A 342 11.95 20.73 13.43
C ARG A 342 11.81 21.09 14.90
N GLN A 343 10.58 21.33 15.37
CA GLN A 343 10.31 21.61 16.79
C GLN A 343 10.75 20.46 17.70
N SER A 344 10.42 19.20 17.36
CA SER A 344 10.88 18.04 18.15
C SER A 344 12.39 17.85 18.13
N VAL A 345 13.07 18.14 17.02
CA VAL A 345 14.54 18.14 16.95
C VAL A 345 15.14 19.21 17.87
N THR A 346 14.60 20.43 17.85
CA THR A 346 15.04 21.51 18.75
C THR A 346 14.82 21.13 20.22
N LYS A 347 13.66 20.56 20.56
CA LYS A 347 13.37 20.06 21.92
C LYS A 347 14.35 18.95 22.34
N TYR A 348 14.70 18.05 21.43
CA TYR A 348 15.67 16.98 21.69
C TYR A 348 17.08 17.53 21.95
N GLN A 349 17.51 18.56 21.20
CA GLN A 349 18.80 19.22 21.38
C GLN A 349 18.85 19.99 22.71
N ASN A 350 17.75 20.63 23.10
CA ASN A 350 17.66 21.48 24.29
C ASN A 350 16.98 20.77 25.49
N LEU A 351 17.08 19.44 25.58
CA LEU A 351 16.32 18.62 26.54
C LEU A 351 16.57 19.00 28.02
N GLN A 352 17.75 19.52 28.35
CA GLN A 352 18.11 19.94 29.70
C GLN A 352 17.42 21.25 30.13
N HIS A 353 16.97 22.06 29.18
CA HIS A 353 16.36 23.37 29.41
C HIS A 353 14.84 23.34 29.22
N LEU A 354 14.25 22.16 28.99
CA LEU A 354 12.80 22.04 28.84
C LEU A 354 12.09 22.27 30.19
N PRO A 355 10.93 22.94 30.19
CA PRO A 355 10.10 23.07 31.39
C PRO A 355 9.75 21.69 31.99
N PRO A 356 9.66 21.58 33.33
CA PRO A 356 9.32 20.32 33.99
C PRO A 356 7.94 19.78 33.57
N ASP A 357 6.99 20.67 33.24
CA ASP A 357 5.66 20.31 32.75
C ASP A 357 5.71 19.65 31.37
N GLU A 358 6.54 20.16 30.46
CA GLU A 358 6.75 19.54 29.14
C GLU A 358 7.42 18.17 29.26
N ILE A 359 8.40 18.02 30.16
CA ILE A 359 9.04 16.73 30.43
C ILE A 359 8.01 15.75 30.99
N LYS A 360 7.11 16.21 31.87
CA LYS A 360 6.02 15.40 32.43
C LYS A 360 5.06 14.94 31.33
N GLU A 361 4.64 15.84 30.43
CA GLU A 361 3.77 15.51 29.29
C GLU A 361 4.40 14.45 28.37
N LEU A 362 5.69 14.61 28.02
CA LEU A 362 6.43 13.63 27.21
C LEU A 362 6.51 12.26 27.88
N CYS A 363 6.63 12.21 29.21
CA CYS A 363 6.65 10.96 29.97
C CYS A 363 5.26 10.32 30.07
N GLN A 364 4.20 11.11 30.27
CA GLN A 364 2.81 10.63 30.35
C GLN A 364 2.38 9.94 29.06
N ALA A 365 2.90 10.36 27.91
CA ALA A 365 2.65 9.70 26.63
C ALA A 365 3.24 8.28 26.53
N VAL A 366 4.25 7.93 27.35
CA VAL A 366 4.90 6.61 27.38
C VAL A 366 4.44 5.77 28.56
N VAL A 367 4.27 6.41 29.72
CA VAL A 367 3.84 5.79 30.96
C VAL A 367 2.62 6.56 31.47
N PRO A 368 1.39 6.09 31.21
CA PRO A 368 0.17 6.84 31.52
C PRO A 368 -0.04 7.08 33.02
N PHE A 369 0.49 6.20 33.88
CA PHE A 369 0.30 6.24 35.33
C PHE A 369 1.63 6.23 36.08
N GLY A 370 1.72 7.02 37.16
CA GLY A 370 2.88 6.97 38.06
C GLY A 370 4.11 7.74 37.58
N VAL A 371 3.99 8.66 36.61
CA VAL A 371 5.09 9.53 36.15
C VAL A 371 5.73 10.30 37.30
N ASP A 372 4.93 10.74 38.28
CA ASP A 372 5.41 11.49 39.46
C ASP A 372 6.23 10.62 40.43
N LYS A 373 6.12 9.29 40.35
CA LYS A 373 6.87 8.33 41.19
C LYS A 373 8.25 8.00 40.61
N ILE A 374 8.54 8.47 39.39
CA ILE A 374 9.76 8.18 38.64
C ILE A 374 10.79 9.28 38.90
N SER A 375 12.06 8.90 39.06
CA SER A 375 13.14 9.85 39.35
C SER A 375 13.32 10.87 38.20
N ALA A 376 13.85 12.06 38.51
CA ALA A 376 14.09 13.09 37.49
C ALA A 376 14.98 12.58 36.34
N ALA A 377 16.03 11.82 36.67
CA ALA A 377 16.91 11.21 35.66
C ALA A 377 16.16 10.23 34.75
N GLN A 378 15.29 9.38 35.32
CA GLN A 378 14.48 8.45 34.54
C GLN A 378 13.44 9.18 33.66
N ARG A 379 12.84 10.27 34.16
CA ARG A 379 11.96 11.13 33.36
C ARG A 379 12.68 11.72 32.15
N HIS A 380 13.90 12.22 32.32
CA HIS A 380 14.70 12.70 31.18
C HIS A 380 15.01 11.60 30.15
N VAL A 381 15.29 10.37 30.58
CA VAL A 381 15.51 9.22 29.68
C VAL A 381 14.23 8.87 28.90
N LEU A 382 13.07 8.84 29.57
CA LEU A 382 11.78 8.57 28.93
C LEU A 382 11.39 9.67 27.94
N ALA A 383 11.55 10.94 28.34
CA ALA A 383 11.30 12.08 27.46
C ALA A 383 12.21 12.05 26.21
N ARG A 384 13.50 11.73 26.40
CA ARG A 384 14.44 11.53 25.29
C ARG A 384 13.98 10.43 24.35
N ARG A 385 13.59 9.27 24.88
CA ARG A 385 13.07 8.14 24.09
C ARG A 385 11.83 8.53 23.30
N ARG A 386 10.90 9.27 23.91
CA ARG A 386 9.67 9.74 23.25
C ARG A 386 9.97 10.72 22.11
N LEU A 387 10.88 11.67 22.34
CA LEU A 387 11.29 12.62 21.30
C LEU A 387 11.96 11.91 20.12
N VAL A 388 12.82 10.92 20.37
CA VAL A 388 13.42 10.09 19.30
C VAL A 388 12.34 9.35 18.51
N GLN A 389 11.33 8.78 19.16
CA GLN A 389 10.20 8.14 18.47
C GLN A 389 9.43 9.13 17.59
N GLN A 390 9.11 10.33 18.11
CA GLN A 390 8.41 11.37 17.34
C GLN A 390 9.23 11.87 16.15
N ILE A 391 10.54 12.09 16.34
CA ILE A 391 11.46 12.51 15.28
C ILE A 391 11.51 11.45 14.18
N ASN A 392 11.73 10.19 14.53
CA ASN A 392 11.80 9.10 13.55
C ASN A 392 10.49 8.92 12.80
N HIS A 393 9.36 8.96 13.52
CA HIS A 393 8.03 8.85 12.92
C HIS A 393 7.76 9.96 11.91
N ARG A 394 8.01 11.23 12.28
CA ARG A 394 7.83 12.36 11.36
C ARG A 394 8.83 12.34 10.22
N ALA A 395 10.05 11.88 10.44
CA ALA A 395 11.04 11.73 9.37
C ALA A 395 10.58 10.70 8.32
N GLU A 396 9.90 9.64 8.74
CA GLU A 396 9.27 8.64 7.86
C GLU A 396 8.06 9.23 7.12
N LEU A 397 7.17 9.97 7.80
CA LEU A 397 6.07 10.67 7.12
C LEU A 397 6.56 11.67 6.08
N LEU A 398 7.59 12.47 6.41
CA LEU A 398 8.17 13.44 5.48
C LEU A 398 8.77 12.76 4.23
N SER A 399 9.37 11.58 4.38
CA SER A 399 9.90 10.83 3.23
C SER A 399 8.77 10.31 2.35
N LEU A 400 7.68 9.80 2.96
CA LEU A 400 6.48 9.36 2.25
C LEU A 400 5.79 10.51 1.52
N TYR A 401 5.56 11.66 2.17
CA TYR A 401 4.94 12.82 1.51
C TYR A 401 5.74 13.30 0.31
N CYS A 402 7.07 13.41 0.46
CA CYS A 402 7.95 13.78 -0.62
C CYS A 402 7.87 12.78 -1.78
N PHE A 403 7.90 11.48 -1.47
CA PHE A 403 7.77 10.41 -2.45
C PHE A 403 6.42 10.44 -3.17
N ILE A 404 5.32 10.67 -2.44
CA ILE A 404 3.97 10.79 -3.01
C ILE A 404 3.90 12.00 -3.93
N VAL A 405 4.39 13.17 -3.51
CA VAL A 405 4.45 14.39 -4.31
C VAL A 405 5.16 14.14 -5.64
N GLU A 406 6.33 13.50 -5.58
CA GLU A 406 7.15 13.18 -6.74
C GLU A 406 6.41 12.27 -7.74
N ASN A 407 5.81 11.19 -7.23
CA ASN A 407 5.09 10.22 -8.05
C ASN A 407 3.78 10.80 -8.62
N CYS A 408 3.04 11.58 -7.85
CA CYS A 408 1.83 12.27 -8.33
C CYS A 408 2.17 13.24 -9.47
N LEU A 409 3.26 14.01 -9.36
CA LEU A 409 3.71 14.89 -10.43
C LEU A 409 4.07 14.10 -11.69
N PHE A 410 4.75 12.95 -11.55
CA PHE A 410 5.07 12.10 -12.70
C PHE A 410 3.80 11.57 -13.37
N ILE A 411 2.86 11.04 -12.60
CA ILE A 411 1.58 10.51 -13.10
C ILE A 411 0.80 11.60 -13.83
N LEU A 412 0.67 12.79 -13.23
CA LEU A 412 0.01 13.94 -13.84
C LEU A 412 0.69 14.34 -15.14
N TRP A 413 2.02 14.49 -15.15
CA TRP A 413 2.75 14.83 -16.36
C TRP A 413 2.51 13.82 -17.48
N ARG A 414 2.63 12.52 -17.20
CA ARG A 414 2.45 11.46 -18.21
C ARG A 414 1.04 11.44 -18.80
N HIS A 415 0.01 11.59 -17.97
CA HIS A 415 -1.36 11.60 -18.45
C HIS A 415 -1.71 12.88 -19.20
N LEU A 416 -1.30 14.06 -18.70
CA LEU A 416 -1.52 15.32 -19.41
C LEU A 416 -0.78 15.35 -20.76
N GLU A 417 0.43 14.82 -20.81
CA GLU A 417 1.19 14.66 -22.05
C GLU A 417 0.43 13.77 -23.05
N TYR A 418 -0.10 12.63 -22.59
CA TYR A 418 -0.94 11.76 -23.40
C TYR A 418 -2.21 12.46 -23.92
N TYR A 419 -2.99 13.05 -23.02
CA TYR A 419 -4.28 13.66 -23.36
C TYR A 419 -4.14 14.89 -24.27
N PHE A 420 -3.12 15.73 -24.06
CA PHE A 420 -2.97 16.93 -24.87
C PHE A 420 -2.28 16.68 -26.21
N LEU A 421 -1.28 15.79 -26.27
CA LEU A 421 -0.45 15.62 -27.45
C LEU A 421 -0.81 14.41 -28.32
N TYR A 422 -1.36 13.34 -27.74
CA TYR A 422 -1.48 12.05 -28.44
C TYR A 422 -2.92 11.53 -28.53
N PHE A 423 -3.81 11.94 -27.62
CA PHE A 423 -5.20 11.48 -27.65
C PHE A 423 -6.01 12.19 -28.73
N THR A 424 -6.51 11.43 -29.71
CA THR A 424 -7.48 11.89 -30.71
C THR A 424 -8.88 11.43 -30.32
N PRO A 425 -9.80 12.32 -29.92
CA PRO A 425 -11.18 11.95 -29.64
C PRO A 425 -11.84 11.40 -30.91
N SER A 426 -12.73 10.43 -30.75
CA SER A 426 -13.54 9.95 -31.88
C SER A 426 -14.63 11.00 -32.15
N ASP A 427 -14.63 11.60 -33.34
CA ASP A 427 -15.69 12.52 -33.74
C ASP A 427 -17.06 11.85 -33.60
N GLY A 428 -18.01 12.57 -32.99
CA GLY A 428 -19.32 12.10 -32.54
C GLY A 428 -20.32 11.67 -33.64
N HIS A 429 -19.88 11.08 -34.74
CA HIS A 429 -20.74 10.59 -35.81
C HIS A 429 -20.85 9.06 -35.94
N LEU A 430 -20.37 8.29 -34.96
CA LEU A 430 -20.59 6.83 -34.91
C LEU A 430 -21.38 6.35 -33.68
N SER A 431 -22.14 7.24 -33.05
CA SER A 431 -22.87 6.93 -31.82
C SER A 431 -24.37 6.74 -32.04
N LEU A 432 -24.77 5.74 -32.84
CA LEU A 432 -26.13 5.15 -32.77
C LEU A 432 -26.20 3.63 -32.97
N ASN A 433 -25.09 2.89 -33.14
CA ASN A 433 -25.16 1.45 -33.41
C ASN A 433 -24.38 0.52 -32.45
N ILE A 434 -23.91 1.02 -31.30
CA ILE A 434 -23.20 0.18 -30.30
C ILE A 434 -24.09 -0.14 -29.07
N GLN A 435 -25.40 0.11 -29.14
CA GLN A 435 -26.35 -0.35 -28.10
C GLN A 435 -26.98 -1.72 -28.40
N SER A 436 -26.63 -2.38 -29.52
CA SER A 436 -27.29 -3.64 -29.94
C SER A 436 -26.40 -4.88 -30.07
N VAL A 437 -25.17 -4.89 -29.53
CA VAL A 437 -24.36 -6.13 -29.50
C VAL A 437 -24.41 -6.79 -28.13
N SER A 438 -25.63 -7.18 -27.75
CA SER A 438 -25.84 -8.29 -26.82
C SER A 438 -26.00 -9.57 -27.62
N TYR A 439 -25.16 -10.57 -27.33
CA TYR A 439 -25.29 -11.98 -27.69
C TYR A 439 -25.46 -12.33 -29.18
N ARG A 440 -24.35 -12.50 -29.91
CA ARG A 440 -24.26 -13.55 -30.94
C ARG A 440 -22.81 -13.86 -31.29
N GLY A 441 -22.40 -15.10 -31.02
CA GLY A 441 -21.09 -15.60 -31.43
C GLY A 441 -20.97 -15.78 -32.94
N ARG A 442 -19.79 -15.51 -33.49
CA ARG A 442 -19.14 -16.34 -34.51
C ARG A 442 -17.69 -15.90 -34.79
N ARG A 443 -16.88 -16.95 -34.96
CA ARG A 443 -15.48 -17.08 -35.39
C ARG A 443 -15.11 -16.29 -36.66
N PHE A 444 -13.89 -15.72 -36.71
CA PHE A 444 -12.74 -16.05 -37.59
C PHE A 444 -11.68 -14.90 -37.60
N PRO A 445 -10.43 -15.10 -38.06
CA PRO A 445 -9.25 -14.83 -37.24
C PRO A 445 -8.29 -13.76 -37.80
N ASP A 446 -7.28 -13.46 -36.98
CA ASP A 446 -5.85 -13.33 -37.34
C ASP A 446 -5.15 -11.97 -37.07
N ARG A 447 -3.95 -12.10 -36.47
CA ARG A 447 -2.86 -11.14 -36.24
C ARG A 447 -3.05 -9.92 -35.31
N GLY A 448 -2.44 -10.03 -34.11
CA GLY A 448 -1.68 -8.93 -33.49
C GLY A 448 -1.93 -8.67 -32.00
N GLY A 449 -1.09 -9.23 -31.13
CA GLY A 449 -0.73 -8.70 -29.80
C GLY A 449 -1.88 -8.45 -28.80
N LEU A 450 -2.21 -9.47 -28.00
CA LEU A 450 -3.22 -9.39 -26.94
C LEU A 450 -2.55 -9.03 -25.60
N ASP A 451 -2.37 -7.73 -25.35
CA ASP A 451 -2.17 -7.20 -23.99
C ASP A 451 -3.50 -7.31 -23.21
N GLY A 452 -3.43 -7.48 -21.88
CA GLY A 452 -4.60 -7.68 -21.00
C GLY A 452 -5.72 -6.65 -21.15
N SER A 453 -6.93 -7.16 -21.45
CA SER A 453 -8.21 -6.46 -21.73
C SER A 453 -8.13 -4.95 -22.03
N PRO A 454 -7.71 -4.58 -23.26
CA PRO A 454 -7.85 -3.23 -23.82
C PRO A 454 -9.30 -2.80 -24.00
N GLU A 455 -10.27 -3.72 -24.01
CA GLU A 455 -11.67 -3.41 -24.31
C GLU A 455 -12.33 -2.54 -23.24
N ALA A 456 -12.18 -2.84 -21.95
CA ALA A 456 -12.76 -2.02 -20.88
C ALA A 456 -12.14 -0.61 -20.81
N ARG A 457 -10.83 -0.49 -21.06
CA ARG A 457 -10.12 0.80 -21.08
C ARG A 457 -10.43 1.60 -22.34
N ARG A 458 -10.56 0.94 -23.50
CA ARG A 458 -11.05 1.55 -24.75
C ARG A 458 -12.49 2.00 -24.63
N LEU A 459 -13.36 1.28 -23.91
CA LEU A 459 -14.75 1.68 -23.67
C LEU A 459 -14.88 2.92 -22.77
N VAL A 460 -13.98 3.12 -21.80
CA VAL A 460 -13.94 4.36 -21.01
C VAL A 460 -13.38 5.53 -21.82
N LEU A 461 -12.33 5.28 -22.62
CA LEU A 461 -11.75 6.29 -23.50
C LEU A 461 -12.66 6.62 -24.70
N SER A 462 -13.54 5.72 -25.13
CA SER A 462 -14.51 5.99 -26.21
C SER A 462 -15.64 6.92 -25.78
N GLN A 463 -15.74 7.24 -24.48
CA GLN A 463 -16.69 8.22 -23.93
C GLN A 463 -16.06 9.61 -23.77
N VAL A 464 -14.74 9.75 -23.97
CA VAL A 464 -14.04 11.02 -23.83
C VAL A 464 -14.17 11.81 -25.12
N ASN A 465 -14.88 12.94 -25.03
CA ASN A 465 -15.09 13.85 -26.15
C ASN A 465 -14.05 14.97 -26.17
N GLN A 466 -13.99 15.71 -27.27
CA GLN A 466 -13.11 16.88 -27.39
C GLN A 466 -13.38 17.93 -26.29
N HIS A 467 -14.64 18.12 -25.90
CA HIS A 467 -15.02 19.02 -24.81
C HIS A 467 -14.38 18.65 -23.46
N ASP A 468 -14.25 17.35 -23.16
CA ASP A 468 -13.62 16.90 -21.92
C ASP A 468 -12.13 17.25 -21.87
N ILE A 469 -11.46 17.21 -23.03
CA ILE A 469 -10.04 17.58 -23.15
C ILE A 469 -9.85 19.09 -23.04
N GLU A 470 -10.76 19.89 -23.61
CA GLU A 470 -10.76 21.35 -23.46
C GLU A 470 -11.00 21.76 -22.00
N GLN A 471 -11.97 21.14 -21.34
CA GLN A 471 -12.23 21.35 -19.92
C GLN A 471 -11.01 20.95 -19.07
N LEU A 472 -10.39 19.79 -19.36
CA LEU A 472 -9.16 19.36 -18.70
C LEU A 472 -8.04 20.40 -18.82
N GLN A 473 -7.90 21.06 -19.96
CA GLN A 473 -6.89 22.09 -20.21
C GLN A 473 -7.15 23.36 -19.39
N ILE A 474 -8.42 23.79 -19.31
CA ILE A 474 -8.85 24.91 -18.46
C ILE A 474 -8.58 24.58 -16.99
N ASP A 475 -9.02 23.41 -16.54
CA ASP A 475 -8.87 22.95 -15.17
C ASP A 475 -7.40 22.77 -14.78
N ALA A 476 -6.55 22.28 -15.70
CA ALA A 476 -5.12 22.12 -15.47
C ALA A 476 -4.44 23.48 -15.26
N SER A 477 -4.82 24.47 -16.06
CA SER A 477 -4.30 25.84 -15.97
C SER A 477 -4.73 26.53 -14.68
N ALA A 478 -5.99 26.35 -14.27
CA ALA A 478 -6.53 26.93 -13.04
C ALA A 478 -5.99 26.23 -11.78
N SER A 479 -5.97 24.90 -11.80
CA SER A 479 -5.70 24.10 -10.60
C SER A 479 -4.21 23.89 -10.32
N PHE A 480 -3.35 24.02 -11.33
CA PHE A 480 -1.88 23.97 -11.21
C PHE A 480 -1.26 25.39 -11.24
N GLY A 481 -1.87 26.33 -10.50
CA GLY A 481 -1.45 27.73 -10.43
C GLY A 481 -0.13 27.97 -9.68
N GLU A 482 0.32 29.23 -9.66
CA GLU A 482 1.62 29.64 -9.12
C GLU A 482 1.81 29.32 -7.63
N SER A 483 0.73 29.38 -6.84
CA SER A 483 0.76 29.07 -5.41
C SER A 483 1.14 27.61 -5.14
N LEU A 484 0.57 26.66 -5.90
CA LEU A 484 0.91 25.25 -5.80
C LEU A 484 2.33 25.00 -6.30
N GLN A 485 2.71 25.59 -7.44
CA GLN A 485 4.06 25.46 -8.00
C GLN A 485 5.12 25.95 -7.01
N LYS A 486 4.90 27.11 -6.38
CA LYS A 486 5.80 27.65 -5.35
C LYS A 486 5.95 26.69 -4.18
N LYS A 487 4.84 26.20 -3.61
CA LYS A 487 4.86 25.21 -2.52
C LYS A 487 5.67 23.96 -2.87
N LEU A 488 5.50 23.42 -4.09
CA LEU A 488 6.23 22.24 -4.53
C LEU A 488 7.75 22.49 -4.65
N LEU A 489 8.14 23.64 -5.21
CA LEU A 489 9.55 24.04 -5.30
C LEU A 489 10.17 24.29 -3.92
N ASP A 490 9.39 24.82 -2.98
CA ASP A 490 9.83 25.02 -1.60
C ASP A 490 10.14 23.67 -0.91
N ILE A 491 9.32 22.63 -1.12
CA ILE A 491 9.59 21.26 -0.63
C ILE A 491 10.93 20.74 -1.16
N GLU A 492 11.19 20.91 -2.45
CA GLU A 492 12.45 20.48 -3.05
C GLU A 492 13.64 21.23 -2.44
N SER A 493 13.50 22.54 -2.24
CA SER A 493 14.54 23.40 -1.70
C SER A 493 14.90 23.07 -0.24
N ILE A 494 13.90 22.87 0.61
CA ILE A 494 14.11 22.69 2.06
C ILE A 494 14.45 21.25 2.46
N TYR A 495 14.03 20.25 1.67
CA TYR A 495 14.15 18.84 2.06
C TYR A 495 14.88 17.98 1.04
N CYS A 496 14.57 18.10 -0.26
CA CYS A 496 15.11 17.20 -1.28
C CYS A 496 16.57 17.50 -1.60
N LYS A 497 16.97 18.78 -1.71
CA LYS A 497 18.37 19.17 -2.02
C LYS A 497 19.39 18.62 -1.02
N VAL A 498 18.98 18.40 0.22
CA VAL A 498 19.84 17.83 1.28
C VAL A 498 20.01 16.32 1.11
N ARG A 499 19.08 15.65 0.40
CA ARG A 499 18.98 14.18 0.31
C ARG A 499 19.22 13.60 -1.09
N SER A 500 19.07 14.40 -2.14
CA SER A 500 19.24 13.99 -3.54
C SER A 500 19.93 15.08 -4.35
N ARG A 501 20.80 14.67 -5.29
CA ARG A 501 21.44 15.57 -6.25
C ARG A 501 20.54 15.94 -7.44
N HIS A 502 19.41 15.26 -7.61
CA HIS A 502 18.53 15.43 -8.76
C HIS A 502 17.29 16.28 -8.40
N LEU A 503 17.03 17.31 -9.21
CA LEU A 503 15.91 18.25 -9.06
C LEU A 503 14.68 17.78 -9.85
N PHE A 504 14.11 16.65 -9.42
CA PHE A 504 13.04 15.98 -10.15
C PHE A 504 11.70 16.73 -10.06
N ILE A 505 11.39 17.32 -8.89
CA ILE A 505 10.16 18.10 -8.70
C ILE A 505 10.19 19.34 -9.60
N GLN A 506 11.31 20.08 -9.63
CA GLN A 506 11.44 21.25 -10.49
C GLN A 506 11.27 20.90 -11.98
N ALA A 507 11.87 19.80 -12.43
CA ALA A 507 11.75 19.35 -13.82
C ALA A 507 10.29 19.03 -14.19
N LEU A 508 9.57 18.29 -13.33
CA LEU A 508 8.18 17.93 -13.56
C LEU A 508 7.23 19.14 -13.50
N VAL A 509 7.42 20.03 -12.52
CA VAL A 509 6.65 21.29 -12.43
C VAL A 509 6.80 22.11 -13.71
N ARG A 510 8.04 22.21 -14.25
CA ARG A 510 8.28 22.91 -15.52
C ARG A 510 7.55 22.25 -16.69
N ARG A 511 7.57 20.91 -16.77
CA ARG A 511 6.90 20.16 -17.85
C ARG A 511 5.38 20.31 -17.80
N ILE A 512 4.77 20.10 -16.63
CA ILE A 512 3.31 20.25 -16.44
C ILE A 512 2.87 21.68 -16.75
N ARG A 513 3.62 22.68 -16.27
CA ARG A 513 3.35 24.09 -16.60
C ARG A 513 3.45 24.36 -18.10
N GLY A 514 4.42 23.76 -18.78
CA GLY A 514 4.56 23.84 -20.24
C GLY A 514 3.30 23.32 -20.92
N LEU A 515 2.86 22.11 -20.55
CA LEU A 515 1.67 21.46 -21.09
C LEU A 515 0.39 22.27 -20.84
N ALA A 516 0.18 22.78 -19.63
CA ALA A 516 -1.00 23.56 -19.28
C ALA A 516 -1.11 24.88 -20.07
N ARG A 517 0.02 25.45 -20.50
CA ARG A 517 0.07 26.71 -21.26
C ARG A 517 0.03 26.53 -22.78
N MET A 518 0.19 25.30 -23.29
CA MET A 518 0.08 25.07 -24.73
C MET A 518 -1.35 25.40 -25.16
N LYS A 519 -1.53 26.11 -26.28
CA LYS A 519 -2.81 26.13 -26.99
C LYS A 519 -2.78 24.97 -27.97
N ARG A 520 -3.83 24.13 -27.97
CA ARG A 520 -3.97 23.07 -28.97
C ARG A 520 -4.27 23.76 -30.30
N SER A 521 -3.43 23.54 -31.31
CA SER A 521 -3.56 24.13 -32.65
C SER A 521 -4.61 23.41 -33.47
#